data_AF-A0A1W1C9M5-F1
#
_entry.id   AF-A0A1W1C9M5-F1
#
_cell.length_a   1.000
_cell.length_b   1.000
_cell.length_c   1.000
_cell.angle_alpha   90.00
_cell.angle_beta   90.00
_cell.angle_gamma   90.00
#
_symmetry.space_group_name_H-M   'P 1'
#
loop_
_entity.id
_entity.type
_entity.pdbx_description
1 polymer ?
#
loop_
_entity_poly.entity_id
_entity_poly.type
_entity_poly.pdbx_seq_one_letter_code
_entity_poly.pdbx_strand_id
1 'polypeptide(L)'
;MSNKDIDFDKFNAQDAHKFLRNLPKDYFSECEIYVTLEPCNHQGKTPSCASLLEHLNLKQVFIAIEDPIEGHSNGAKRLNNVTIGIKEREAKELIEPFLIWQNRAFVLFKIAQSSNGRVSTNLNNGYLSSKESLIDVHKMREVCTKLLIGGETVRVDSPTLDCRFIKANAPDIYIYSKKDNFNKNIPLFNIKNREVEIGDDLSFLDKPSFVIVEGGEGMLKAISNKIDWILIYQTPTLSNNSLSYNIDKNLKFLKLQKESIDIKIWSKIVED
;
A
#
# COMPACT_ATOMS: atom_id res chain seq x y z
N MET A 1 22.44 -15.24 20.15
CA MET A 1 21.61 -14.16 20.74
C MET A 1 21.30 -14.53 22.19
N SER A 2 21.08 -13.55 23.07
CA SER A 2 21.01 -13.74 24.53
C SER A 2 19.78 -14.51 25.04
N ASN A 3 18.77 -14.76 24.19
CA ASN A 3 17.46 -15.33 24.58
C ASN A 3 16.80 -14.64 25.80
N LYS A 4 17.21 -13.40 26.09
CA LYS A 4 16.61 -12.58 27.13
C LYS A 4 15.57 -11.68 26.48
N ASP A 5 14.38 -11.70 27.02
CA ASP A 5 13.36 -10.72 26.69
C ASP A 5 13.78 -9.34 27.21
N ILE A 6 13.45 -8.32 26.44
CA ILE A 6 13.55 -6.93 26.86
C ILE A 6 12.32 -6.57 27.70
N ASP A 7 12.53 -5.78 28.75
CA ASP A 7 11.53 -5.44 29.77
C ASP A 7 10.70 -4.19 29.44
N PHE A 8 10.80 -3.70 28.20
CA PHE A 8 10.07 -2.55 27.69
C PHE A 8 9.33 -2.90 26.39
N ASP A 9 8.34 -2.08 26.03
CA ASP A 9 7.65 -2.23 24.75
C ASP A 9 8.60 -1.88 23.59
N LYS A 10 9.01 -2.90 22.83
CA LYS A 10 9.89 -2.74 21.66
C LYS A 10 9.30 -1.89 20.54
N PHE A 11 7.99 -1.65 20.55
CA PHE A 11 7.32 -0.77 19.61
C PHE A 11 7.24 0.68 20.11
N ASN A 12 7.66 0.95 21.36
CA ASN A 12 7.89 2.31 21.84
C ASN A 12 9.26 2.81 21.36
N ALA A 13 9.25 3.73 20.40
CA ALA A 13 10.46 4.28 19.80
C ALA A 13 11.39 4.97 20.81
N GLN A 14 10.86 5.62 21.85
CA GLN A 14 11.68 6.29 22.85
C GLN A 14 12.43 5.29 23.73
N ASP A 15 11.75 4.23 24.16
CA ASP A 15 12.35 3.22 25.03
C ASP A 15 13.36 2.36 24.25
N ALA A 16 13.03 1.98 23.01
CA ALA A 16 13.96 1.30 22.12
C ALA A 16 15.22 2.14 21.88
N HIS A 17 15.07 3.44 21.62
CA HIS A 17 16.20 4.33 21.40
C HIS A 17 17.06 4.52 22.65
N LYS A 18 16.45 4.65 23.83
CA LYS A 18 17.18 4.73 25.11
C LYS A 18 17.94 3.44 25.39
N PHE A 19 17.29 2.29 25.21
CA PHE A 19 17.89 0.97 25.40
C PHE A 19 19.13 0.81 24.52
N LEU A 20 18.99 1.05 23.21
CA LEU A 20 20.09 0.89 22.25
C LEU A 20 21.27 1.82 22.55
N ARG A 21 21.03 3.05 23.02
CA ARG A 21 22.11 3.98 23.40
C ARG A 21 22.84 3.60 24.68
N ASN A 22 22.18 2.88 25.59
CA ASN A 22 22.76 2.46 26.87
C ASN A 22 23.56 1.15 26.75
N LEU A 23 23.55 0.49 25.59
CA LEU A 23 24.42 -0.65 25.33
C LEU A 23 25.90 -0.21 25.30
N PRO A 24 26.84 -1.13 25.60
CA PRO A 24 28.27 -0.87 25.40
C PRO A 24 28.56 -0.36 23.99
N LYS A 25 29.49 0.59 23.86
CA LYS A 25 29.76 1.31 22.59
C LYS A 25 30.03 0.36 21.41
N ASP A 26 30.73 -0.74 21.63
CA ASP A 26 31.12 -1.69 20.59
C ASP A 26 30.22 -2.94 20.55
N TYR A 27 29.05 -2.89 21.19
CA TYR A 27 28.13 -4.04 21.26
C TYR A 27 27.73 -4.56 19.87
N PHE A 28 27.64 -3.67 18.88
CA PHE A 28 27.32 -4.01 17.49
C PHE A 28 28.47 -3.74 16.50
N SER A 29 29.72 -3.62 16.98
CA SER A 29 30.84 -3.20 16.11
C SER A 29 31.16 -4.17 14.98
N GLU A 30 30.78 -5.44 15.12
CA GLU A 30 30.95 -6.49 14.11
C GLU A 30 29.69 -6.68 13.24
N CYS A 31 28.63 -5.92 13.49
CA CYS A 31 27.36 -6.05 12.79
C CYS A 31 27.27 -5.09 11.59
N GLU A 32 26.59 -5.56 10.55
CA GLU A 32 26.22 -4.77 9.38
C GLU A 32 24.71 -4.56 9.40
N ILE A 33 24.25 -3.39 8.95
CA ILE A 33 22.82 -3.10 8.82
C ILE A 33 22.48 -2.75 7.38
N TYR A 34 21.30 -3.19 6.95
CA TYR A 34 20.73 -2.86 5.64
C TYR A 34 19.45 -2.07 5.85
N VAL A 35 19.38 -0.88 5.23
CA VAL A 35 18.21 -0.01 5.28
C VAL A 35 17.75 0.32 3.86
N THR A 36 16.44 0.31 3.64
CA THR A 36 15.86 0.52 2.30
C THR A 36 15.81 1.98 1.88
N LEU A 37 15.78 2.90 2.83
CA LEU A 37 15.79 4.35 2.63
C LEU A 37 16.83 4.96 3.57
N GLU A 38 17.46 6.06 3.17
CA GLU A 38 18.43 6.76 3.99
C GLU A 38 17.89 7.04 5.41
N PRO A 39 18.67 6.76 6.48
CA PRO A 39 18.26 7.08 7.83
C PRO A 39 18.03 8.59 8.00
N CYS A 40 16.91 8.99 8.60
CA CYS A 40 16.62 10.40 8.82
C CYS A 40 17.70 11.10 9.66
N ASN A 41 17.95 12.38 9.37
CA ASN A 41 18.91 13.21 10.11
C ASN A 41 18.27 14.21 11.08
N HIS A 42 16.99 14.54 10.89
CA HIS A 42 16.29 15.49 11.75
C HIS A 42 15.94 14.87 13.12
N GLN A 43 15.90 15.73 14.15
CA GLN A 43 15.43 15.33 15.48
C GLN A 43 13.91 15.55 15.58
N GLY A 44 13.18 14.49 15.89
CA GLY A 44 11.75 14.54 16.15
C GLY A 44 11.45 14.32 17.64
N LYS A 45 10.47 13.45 17.92
CA LYS A 45 10.17 12.99 19.30
C LYS A 45 11.31 12.15 19.91
N THR A 46 12.16 11.58 19.07
CA THR A 46 13.40 10.87 19.42
C THR A 46 14.56 11.51 18.66
N PRO A 47 15.82 11.31 19.10
CA PRO A 47 16.98 11.61 18.26
C PRO A 47 16.92 10.87 16.92
N SER A 48 17.67 11.37 15.94
CA SER A 48 17.59 10.91 14.56
C SER A 48 18.15 9.49 14.38
N CYS A 49 17.61 8.74 13.42
CA CYS A 49 18.11 7.40 13.10
C CYS A 49 19.60 7.43 12.73
N ALA A 50 20.05 8.43 11.96
CA ALA A 50 21.45 8.61 11.64
C ALA A 50 22.33 8.79 12.90
N SER A 51 21.88 9.58 13.88
CA SER A 51 22.61 9.77 15.14
C SER A 51 22.67 8.51 16.01
N LEU A 52 21.65 7.65 15.93
CA LEU A 52 21.66 6.37 16.61
C LEU A 52 22.65 5.42 15.96
N LEU A 53 22.62 5.29 14.63
CA LEU A 53 23.55 4.41 13.90
C LEU A 53 25.01 4.87 14.06
N GLU A 54 25.25 6.17 14.11
CA GLU A 54 26.56 6.77 14.45
C GLU A 54 27.01 6.33 15.86
N HIS A 55 26.11 6.35 16.85
CA HIS A 55 26.40 5.91 18.22
C HIS A 55 26.68 4.40 18.34
N LEU A 56 25.96 3.57 17.57
CA LEU A 56 26.08 2.11 17.62
C LEU A 56 27.38 1.57 17.01
N ASN A 57 28.16 2.43 16.31
CA ASN A 57 29.48 2.11 15.78
C ASN A 57 29.52 0.81 14.95
N LEU A 58 28.54 0.64 14.06
CA LEU A 58 28.40 -0.56 13.21
C LEU A 58 29.59 -0.73 12.26
N LYS A 59 29.86 -1.99 11.88
CA LYS A 59 30.89 -2.33 10.89
C LYS A 59 30.62 -1.64 9.56
N GLN A 60 29.38 -1.73 9.07
CA GLN A 60 28.95 -1.18 7.80
C GLN A 60 27.46 -0.86 7.79
N VAL A 61 27.08 0.24 7.15
CA VAL A 61 25.70 0.63 6.88
C VAL A 61 25.45 0.61 5.37
N PHE A 62 24.54 -0.26 4.95
CA PHE A 62 24.13 -0.40 3.57
C PHE A 62 22.79 0.28 3.34
N ILE A 63 22.74 1.25 2.42
CA ILE A 63 21.56 2.06 2.11
C ILE A 63 21.14 1.75 0.66
N ALA A 64 19.87 1.44 0.43
CA ALA A 64 19.41 1.13 -0.91
C ALA A 64 19.21 2.39 -1.78
N ILE A 65 18.60 3.45 -1.23
CA ILE A 65 18.41 4.74 -1.90
C ILE A 65 18.56 5.89 -0.89
N GLU A 66 19.11 7.02 -1.33
CA GLU A 66 19.09 8.28 -0.58
C GLU A 66 17.66 8.79 -0.37
N ASP A 67 17.41 9.56 0.69
CA ASP A 67 16.09 10.15 0.90
C ASP A 67 15.89 11.28 -0.12
N PRO A 68 14.92 11.16 -1.05
CA PRO A 68 14.72 12.18 -2.07
C PRO A 68 13.97 13.42 -1.55
N ILE A 69 13.50 13.41 -0.30
CA ILE A 69 12.76 14.53 0.29
C ILE A 69 13.74 15.57 0.85
N GLU A 70 13.59 16.80 0.37
CA GLU A 70 14.38 17.94 0.85
C GLU A 70 14.19 18.12 2.37
N GLY A 71 15.29 18.28 3.10
CA GLY A 71 15.29 18.43 4.56
C GLY A 71 15.26 17.11 5.35
N HIS A 72 15.05 15.97 4.70
CA HIS A 72 15.07 14.64 5.35
C HIS A 72 16.36 13.85 5.08
N SER A 73 17.10 14.25 4.05
CA SER A 73 18.39 13.68 3.63
C SER A 73 19.58 14.08 4.51
N ASN A 74 20.80 13.66 4.12
CA ASN A 74 22.09 13.90 4.76
C ASN A 74 22.37 13.05 6.02
N GLY A 75 21.55 12.06 6.32
CA GLY A 75 21.83 11.09 7.38
C GLY A 75 23.05 10.24 7.06
N ALA A 76 23.23 9.87 5.79
CA ALA A 76 24.39 9.11 5.33
C ALA A 76 25.72 9.85 5.56
N LYS A 77 25.71 11.19 5.49
CA LYS A 77 26.91 12.03 5.71
C LYS A 77 27.44 12.00 7.14
N ARG A 78 26.66 11.52 8.11
CA ARG A 78 27.07 11.38 9.52
C ARG A 78 27.77 10.06 9.82
N LEU A 79 27.74 9.13 8.89
CA LEU A 79 28.16 7.76 9.11
C LEU A 79 29.51 7.53 8.43
N ASN A 80 30.43 6.86 9.12
CA ASN A 80 31.80 6.67 8.63
C ASN A 80 31.94 5.52 7.62
N ASN A 81 31.12 4.46 7.74
CA ASN A 81 31.23 3.22 6.95
C ASN A 81 29.93 2.95 6.18
N VAL A 82 29.70 3.67 5.08
CA VAL A 82 28.45 3.61 4.30
C VAL A 82 28.68 3.11 2.88
N THR A 83 27.74 2.31 2.38
CA THR A 83 27.60 2.03 0.95
C THR A 83 26.16 2.28 0.54
N ILE A 84 25.98 3.10 -0.50
CA ILE A 84 24.67 3.51 -1.01
C ILE A 84 24.45 2.85 -2.38
N GLY A 85 23.19 2.56 -2.73
CA GLY A 85 22.78 2.11 -4.06
C GLY A 85 22.57 0.60 -4.17
N ILE A 86 22.56 -0.13 -3.05
CA ILE A 86 22.32 -1.57 -3.07
C ILE A 86 20.83 -1.84 -3.34
N LYS A 87 20.52 -2.44 -4.49
CA LYS A 87 19.12 -2.62 -4.95
C LYS A 87 18.37 -1.29 -5.09
N GLU A 88 19.07 -0.24 -5.54
CA GLU A 88 18.49 1.09 -5.72
C GLU A 88 17.23 1.06 -6.61
N ARG A 89 17.24 0.26 -7.68
CA ARG A 89 16.10 0.13 -8.60
C ARG A 89 14.87 -0.41 -7.87
N GLU A 90 15.01 -1.50 -7.12
CA GLU A 90 13.93 -2.08 -6.34
C GLU A 90 13.46 -1.15 -5.22
N ALA A 91 14.38 -0.40 -4.60
CA ALA A 91 14.04 0.59 -3.57
C ALA A 91 13.25 1.76 -4.17
N LYS A 92 13.63 2.27 -5.36
CA LYS A 92 12.87 3.28 -6.10
C LYS A 92 11.45 2.81 -6.40
N GLU A 93 11.30 1.57 -6.87
CA GLU A 93 9.98 0.96 -7.10
C GLU A 93 9.19 0.83 -5.79
N LEU A 94 9.83 0.46 -4.68
CA LEU A 94 9.19 0.32 -3.37
C LEU A 94 8.65 1.66 -2.82
N ILE A 95 9.41 2.75 -2.95
CA ILE A 95 9.04 4.06 -2.36
C ILE A 95 8.21 4.93 -3.30
N GLU A 96 8.06 4.58 -4.57
CA GLU A 96 7.31 5.39 -5.53
C GLU A 96 5.90 5.79 -5.05
N PRO A 97 5.08 4.91 -4.45
CA PRO A 97 3.80 5.31 -3.89
C PRO A 97 3.91 6.46 -2.89
N PHE A 98 4.95 6.44 -2.04
CA PHE A 98 5.23 7.50 -1.08
C PHE A 98 5.63 8.80 -1.78
N LEU A 99 6.46 8.74 -2.83
CA LEU A 99 6.89 9.92 -3.59
C LEU A 99 5.73 10.60 -4.33
N ILE A 100 4.83 9.81 -4.90
CA ILE A 100 3.60 10.30 -5.53
C ILE A 100 2.71 10.96 -4.47
N TRP A 101 2.54 10.28 -3.33
CA TRP A 101 1.71 10.76 -2.21
C TRP A 101 2.16 12.14 -1.71
N GLN A 102 3.46 12.48 -1.73
CA GLN A 102 3.92 13.80 -1.29
C GLN A 102 3.28 14.97 -2.06
N ASN A 103 2.82 14.75 -3.29
CA ASN A 103 2.34 15.81 -4.18
C ASN A 103 0.85 15.70 -4.51
N ARG A 104 0.34 14.47 -4.65
CA ARG A 104 -1.05 14.17 -5.04
C ARG A 104 -1.49 12.81 -4.50
N ALA A 105 -2.67 12.33 -4.86
CA ALA A 105 -3.07 10.98 -4.49
C ALA A 105 -2.20 9.95 -5.21
N PHE A 106 -1.73 8.93 -4.47
CA PHE A 106 -1.32 7.67 -5.07
C PHE A 106 -2.56 6.81 -5.31
N VAL A 107 -2.80 6.45 -6.57
CA VAL A 107 -4.02 5.76 -7.01
C VAL A 107 -3.70 4.32 -7.37
N LEU A 108 -4.19 3.39 -6.55
CA LEU A 108 -4.07 1.96 -6.75
C LEU A 108 -5.37 1.37 -7.29
N PHE A 109 -5.36 0.87 -8.53
CA PHE A 109 -6.52 0.16 -9.09
C PHE A 109 -6.43 -1.34 -8.78
N LYS A 110 -7.40 -1.86 -8.03
CA LYS A 110 -7.42 -3.28 -7.65
C LYS A 110 -8.33 -4.08 -8.58
N ILE A 111 -7.80 -5.19 -9.09
CA ILE A 111 -8.52 -6.18 -9.87
C ILE A 111 -8.48 -7.52 -9.13
N ALA A 112 -9.59 -8.24 -9.14
CA ALA A 112 -9.62 -9.68 -8.87
C ALA A 112 -10.12 -10.37 -10.13
N GLN A 113 -9.44 -11.43 -10.56
CA GLN A 113 -9.82 -12.21 -11.73
C GLN A 113 -9.55 -13.71 -11.57
N SER A 114 -10.26 -14.54 -12.33
CA SER A 114 -9.92 -15.95 -12.56
C SER A 114 -8.69 -16.07 -13.49
N SER A 115 -8.14 -17.27 -13.64
CA SER A 115 -7.01 -17.53 -14.55
C SER A 115 -7.33 -17.24 -16.02
N ASN A 116 -8.61 -17.25 -16.40
CA ASN A 116 -9.08 -16.86 -17.74
C ASN A 116 -9.68 -15.44 -17.78
N GLY A 117 -9.31 -14.57 -16.84
CA GLY A 117 -9.60 -13.13 -16.90
C GLY A 117 -11.02 -12.70 -16.51
N ARG A 118 -11.82 -13.58 -15.89
CA ARG A 118 -13.19 -13.24 -15.48
C ARG A 118 -13.21 -12.61 -14.11
N VAL A 119 -14.01 -11.56 -13.95
CA VAL A 119 -14.05 -10.74 -12.72
C VAL A 119 -15.27 -11.07 -11.85
N SER A 120 -16.02 -12.08 -12.24
CA SER A 120 -17.13 -12.65 -11.49
C SER A 120 -17.11 -14.17 -11.60
N THR A 121 -17.67 -14.84 -10.61
CA THR A 121 -17.68 -16.30 -10.52
C THR A 121 -18.97 -16.81 -9.90
N ASN A 122 -19.42 -17.96 -10.41
CA ASN A 122 -20.49 -18.75 -9.79
C ASN A 122 -19.92 -19.83 -8.84
N LEU A 123 -18.59 -19.90 -8.71
CA LEU A 123 -17.89 -20.81 -7.80
C LEU A 123 -17.72 -20.16 -6.42
N ASN A 124 -17.29 -20.94 -5.43
CA ASN A 124 -16.80 -20.44 -4.13
C ASN A 124 -17.76 -19.46 -3.43
N ASN A 125 -19.07 -19.71 -3.51
CA ASN A 125 -20.12 -18.85 -2.94
C ASN A 125 -20.05 -17.39 -3.41
N GLY A 126 -19.59 -17.16 -4.65
CA GLY A 126 -19.48 -15.83 -5.26
C GLY A 126 -18.17 -15.11 -4.95
N TYR A 127 -17.29 -15.65 -4.10
CA TYR A 127 -15.97 -15.08 -3.87
C TYR A 127 -14.98 -15.56 -4.91
N LEU A 128 -14.39 -14.61 -5.62
CA LEU A 128 -13.32 -14.91 -6.56
C LEU A 128 -12.00 -15.18 -5.82
N SER A 129 -11.56 -14.23 -5.00
CA SER A 129 -10.29 -14.30 -4.27
C SER A 129 -10.32 -15.23 -3.06
N SER A 130 -9.15 -15.77 -2.71
CA SER A 130 -8.93 -16.50 -1.45
C SER A 130 -9.14 -15.63 -0.21
N LYS A 131 -9.28 -16.28 0.95
CA LYS A 131 -9.42 -15.59 2.24
C LYS A 131 -8.21 -14.72 2.56
N GLU A 132 -7.00 -15.18 2.24
CA GLU A 132 -5.76 -14.45 2.48
C GLU A 132 -5.71 -13.17 1.62
N SER A 133 -6.07 -13.26 0.34
CA SER A 133 -6.22 -12.09 -0.54
C SER A 133 -7.29 -11.11 -0.05
N LEU A 134 -8.40 -11.62 0.49
CA LEU A 134 -9.44 -10.77 1.10
C LEU A 134 -8.91 -10.05 2.35
N ILE A 135 -8.16 -10.74 3.22
CA ILE A 135 -7.49 -10.13 4.38
C ILE A 135 -6.53 -9.02 3.92
N ASP A 136 -5.74 -9.27 2.89
CA ASP A 136 -4.78 -8.31 2.33
C ASP A 136 -5.46 -7.05 1.78
N VAL A 137 -6.54 -7.19 1.01
CA VAL A 137 -7.37 -6.05 0.56
C VAL A 137 -7.95 -5.27 1.74
N HIS A 138 -8.41 -5.96 2.78
CA HIS A 138 -8.97 -5.31 3.97
C HIS A 138 -7.90 -4.54 4.76
N LYS A 139 -6.64 -5.02 4.81
CA LYS A 139 -5.51 -4.24 5.36
C LYS A 139 -5.23 -2.98 4.55
N MET A 140 -5.29 -3.07 3.22
CA MET A 140 -5.11 -1.90 2.37
C MET A 140 -6.26 -0.89 2.54
N ARG A 141 -7.50 -1.35 2.68
CA ARG A 141 -8.67 -0.50 2.98
C ARG A 141 -8.55 0.22 4.32
N GLU A 142 -8.01 -0.42 5.35
CA GLU A 142 -7.82 0.22 6.66
C GLU A 142 -6.90 1.45 6.59
N VAL A 143 -5.87 1.39 5.74
CA VAL A 143 -4.84 2.44 5.67
C VAL A 143 -5.04 3.41 4.50
N CYS A 144 -5.99 3.16 3.60
CA CYS A 144 -6.29 4.10 2.53
C CYS A 144 -7.05 5.31 3.08
N THR A 145 -6.77 6.48 2.50
CA THR A 145 -7.50 7.70 2.81
C THR A 145 -8.94 7.61 2.31
N LYS A 146 -9.15 7.02 1.13
CA LYS A 146 -10.46 6.97 0.48
C LYS A 146 -10.53 5.78 -0.47
N LEU A 147 -11.66 5.07 -0.44
CA LEU A 147 -11.98 3.99 -1.37
C LEU A 147 -12.90 4.53 -2.47
N LEU A 148 -12.43 4.50 -3.72
CA LEU A 148 -13.14 4.98 -4.90
C LEU A 148 -13.84 3.83 -5.62
N ILE A 149 -15.14 3.97 -5.86
CA ILE A 149 -15.94 3.01 -6.62
C ILE A 149 -16.82 3.71 -7.66
N GLY A 150 -17.30 2.96 -8.65
CA GLY A 150 -18.27 3.47 -9.61
C GLY A 150 -19.69 3.37 -9.06
N GLY A 151 -20.57 4.30 -9.43
CA GLY A 151 -21.98 4.20 -9.05
C GLY A 151 -22.67 2.90 -9.49
N GLU A 152 -22.19 2.26 -10.57
CA GLU A 152 -22.76 0.99 -11.02
C GLU A 152 -22.52 -0.16 -10.04
N THR A 153 -21.35 -0.19 -9.39
CA THR A 153 -21.04 -1.15 -8.32
C THR A 153 -22.05 -1.03 -7.18
N VAL A 154 -22.46 0.19 -6.83
CA VAL A 154 -23.49 0.41 -5.80
C VAL A 154 -24.85 -0.11 -6.25
N ARG A 155 -25.21 0.12 -7.51
CA ARG A 155 -26.52 -0.25 -8.07
C ARG A 155 -26.68 -1.76 -8.24
N VAL A 156 -25.62 -2.46 -8.62
CA VAL A 156 -25.67 -3.89 -8.97
C VAL A 156 -25.30 -4.78 -7.78
N ASP A 157 -24.27 -4.40 -7.01
CA ASP A 157 -23.64 -5.34 -6.07
C ASP A 157 -24.10 -5.16 -4.62
N SER A 158 -24.80 -4.06 -4.29
CA SER A 158 -25.17 -3.69 -2.91
C SER A 158 -24.02 -3.92 -1.89
N PRO A 159 -22.81 -3.41 -2.18
CA PRO A 159 -21.61 -3.84 -1.47
C PRO A 159 -21.59 -3.31 -0.02
N THR A 160 -20.69 -3.82 0.81
CA THR A 160 -20.47 -3.26 2.15
C THR A 160 -19.21 -2.39 2.22
N LEU A 161 -18.12 -2.85 1.59
CA LEU A 161 -16.83 -2.16 1.51
C LEU A 161 -16.28 -1.75 2.89
N ASP A 162 -16.05 -2.75 3.74
CA ASP A 162 -15.53 -2.60 5.09
C ASP A 162 -14.20 -3.33 5.28
N CYS A 163 -13.73 -3.37 6.54
CA CYS A 163 -12.53 -4.06 6.98
C CYS A 163 -12.84 -5.31 7.87
N ARG A 164 -13.97 -6.01 7.63
CA ARG A 164 -14.47 -7.09 8.51
C ARG A 164 -13.48 -8.24 8.78
N PHE A 165 -12.61 -8.57 7.83
CA PHE A 165 -11.68 -9.70 7.98
C PHE A 165 -10.50 -9.42 8.93
N ILE A 166 -10.27 -8.16 9.29
CA ILE A 166 -9.18 -7.75 10.20
C ILE A 166 -9.69 -6.98 11.43
N LYS A 167 -11.02 -6.78 11.55
CA LYS A 167 -11.65 -6.06 12.66
C LYS A 167 -11.12 -4.62 12.82
N ALA A 168 -10.88 -3.94 11.70
CA ALA A 168 -10.43 -2.56 11.67
C ALA A 168 -11.54 -1.59 11.23
N ASN A 169 -11.24 -0.29 11.29
CA ASN A 169 -12.12 0.76 10.80
C ASN A 169 -12.33 0.64 9.28
N ALA A 170 -13.54 0.92 8.81
CA ALA A 170 -13.84 0.99 7.39
C ALA A 170 -13.30 2.30 6.79
N PRO A 171 -12.90 2.31 5.52
CA PRO A 171 -12.47 3.52 4.85
C PRO A 171 -13.65 4.44 4.55
N ASP A 172 -13.34 5.73 4.38
CA ASP A 172 -14.23 6.67 3.70
C ASP A 172 -14.40 6.27 2.23
N ILE A 173 -15.59 6.52 1.68
CA ILE A 173 -15.93 6.10 0.32
C ILE A 173 -16.25 7.30 -0.55
N TYR A 174 -15.74 7.27 -1.79
CA TYR A 174 -16.19 8.14 -2.86
C TYR A 174 -16.86 7.33 -3.95
N ILE A 175 -18.11 7.67 -4.26
CA ILE A 175 -18.90 7.04 -5.32
C ILE A 175 -18.87 7.97 -6.53
N TYR A 176 -18.11 7.58 -7.55
CA TYR A 176 -18.07 8.32 -8.81
C TYR A 176 -19.36 8.09 -9.60
N SER A 177 -20.25 9.09 -9.58
CA SER A 177 -21.52 9.06 -10.30
C SER A 177 -22.13 10.44 -10.49
N LYS A 178 -22.74 10.65 -11.65
CA LYS A 178 -23.55 11.84 -11.96
C LYS A 178 -24.92 11.84 -11.29
N LYS A 179 -25.37 10.69 -10.78
CA LYS A 179 -26.71 10.50 -10.21
C LYS A 179 -26.59 9.84 -8.84
N ASP A 180 -27.22 10.46 -7.84
CA ASP A 180 -27.31 9.93 -6.47
C ASP A 180 -28.58 9.07 -6.25
N ASN A 181 -29.01 8.34 -7.28
CA ASN A 181 -30.19 7.48 -7.18
C ASN A 181 -29.83 6.08 -6.62
N PHE A 182 -29.23 6.05 -5.43
CA PHE A 182 -28.81 4.82 -4.76
C PHE A 182 -29.79 4.37 -3.68
N ASN A 183 -29.95 3.05 -3.52
CA ASN A 183 -30.61 2.49 -2.35
C ASN A 183 -29.76 2.72 -1.10
N LYS A 184 -30.12 3.71 -0.27
CA LYS A 184 -29.37 4.04 0.96
C LYS A 184 -29.53 3.01 2.08
N ASN A 185 -30.39 1.99 1.92
CA ASN A 185 -30.59 0.96 2.93
C ASN A 185 -29.55 -0.19 2.85
N ILE A 186 -28.65 -0.18 1.86
CA ILE A 186 -27.61 -1.22 1.74
C ILE A 186 -26.53 -1.06 2.83
N PRO A 187 -25.76 -2.13 3.14
CA PRO A 187 -24.73 -2.08 4.18
C PRO A 187 -23.71 -0.96 4.02
N LEU A 188 -23.34 -0.58 2.78
CA LEU A 188 -22.43 0.52 2.48
C LEU A 188 -22.76 1.78 3.30
N PHE A 189 -23.99 2.28 3.26
CA PHE A 189 -24.34 3.57 3.87
C PHE A 189 -24.55 3.51 5.39
N ASN A 190 -24.57 2.33 5.99
CA ASN A 190 -24.97 2.11 7.38
C ASN A 190 -23.79 1.80 8.33
N ILE A 191 -22.56 1.86 7.84
CA ILE A 191 -21.36 1.68 8.68
C ILE A 191 -21.08 2.99 9.43
N LYS A 192 -20.90 2.89 10.75
CA LYS A 192 -20.59 4.04 11.60
C LYS A 192 -19.17 4.54 11.36
N ASN A 193 -18.94 5.83 11.64
CA ASN A 193 -17.62 6.46 11.64
C ASN A 193 -16.87 6.38 10.30
N ARG A 194 -17.59 6.44 9.19
CA ARG A 194 -17.03 6.66 7.86
C ARG A 194 -17.88 7.65 7.07
N GLU A 195 -17.24 8.40 6.19
CA GLU A 195 -17.88 9.31 5.26
C GLU A 195 -18.19 8.61 3.94
N VAL A 196 -19.30 9.03 3.31
CA VAL A 196 -19.67 8.58 1.96
C VAL A 196 -19.98 9.79 1.10
N GLU A 197 -19.08 10.09 0.18
CA GLU A 197 -19.17 11.18 -0.76
C GLU A 197 -19.62 10.67 -2.13
N ILE A 198 -20.39 11.49 -2.85
CA ILE A 198 -20.95 11.14 -4.16
C ILE A 198 -20.76 12.34 -5.07
N GLY A 199 -20.11 12.11 -6.21
CA GLY A 199 -19.86 13.17 -7.18
C GLY A 199 -19.28 12.64 -8.47
N ASP A 200 -19.13 13.53 -9.44
CA ASP A 200 -18.52 13.26 -10.75
C ASP A 200 -17.26 14.10 -11.00
N ASP A 201 -16.74 14.72 -9.95
CA ASP A 201 -15.44 15.39 -9.94
C ASP A 201 -14.38 14.52 -9.25
N LEU A 202 -13.14 14.54 -9.76
CA LEU A 202 -12.03 13.77 -9.21
C LEU A 202 -10.87 14.66 -8.75
N SER A 203 -11.10 15.97 -8.55
CA SER A 203 -10.07 16.92 -8.10
C SER A 203 -9.50 16.57 -6.71
N PHE A 204 -10.21 15.77 -5.90
CA PHE A 204 -9.65 15.28 -4.64
C PHE A 204 -8.39 14.42 -4.84
N LEU A 205 -8.19 13.84 -6.03
CA LEU A 205 -6.98 13.10 -6.39
C LEU A 205 -5.76 14.01 -6.55
N ASP A 206 -5.93 15.33 -6.66
CA ASP A 206 -4.84 16.29 -6.77
C ASP A 206 -4.23 16.64 -5.40
N LYS A 207 -4.74 16.04 -4.31
CA LYS A 207 -4.26 16.23 -2.93
C LYS A 207 -3.53 14.99 -2.42
N PRO A 208 -2.45 15.14 -1.63
CA PRO A 208 -1.76 14.05 -0.94
C PRO A 208 -2.71 13.09 -0.23
N SER A 209 -2.89 11.89 -0.79
CA SER A 209 -3.68 10.81 -0.19
C SER A 209 -3.27 9.44 -0.74
N PHE A 210 -3.73 8.37 -0.09
CA PHE A 210 -3.71 7.02 -0.66
C PHE A 210 -5.14 6.62 -1.05
N VAL A 211 -5.37 6.39 -2.34
CA VAL A 211 -6.67 6.04 -2.89
C VAL A 211 -6.63 4.64 -3.48
N ILE A 212 -7.56 3.80 -3.06
CA ILE A 212 -7.79 2.49 -3.68
C ILE A 212 -9.02 2.60 -4.56
N VAL A 213 -8.94 2.02 -5.75
CA VAL A 213 -10.07 1.93 -6.68
C VAL A 213 -10.50 0.48 -6.79
N GLU A 214 -11.75 0.22 -6.41
CA GLU A 214 -12.41 -1.07 -6.58
C GLU A 214 -13.62 -0.87 -7.50
N GLY A 215 -13.41 -0.99 -8.81
CA GLY A 215 -14.45 -0.75 -9.80
C GLY A 215 -14.30 -1.64 -11.01
N GLY A 216 -15.39 -1.76 -11.79
CA GLY A 216 -15.39 -2.52 -13.03
C GLY A 216 -14.79 -1.75 -14.22
N GLU A 217 -14.99 -2.28 -15.42
CA GLU A 217 -14.44 -1.78 -16.68
C GLU A 217 -14.69 -0.28 -16.92
N GLY A 218 -15.91 0.19 -16.64
CA GLY A 218 -16.25 1.61 -16.82
C GLY A 218 -15.42 2.54 -15.95
N MET A 219 -15.10 2.14 -14.71
CA MET A 219 -14.22 2.92 -13.83
C MET A 219 -12.79 2.91 -14.36
N LEU A 220 -12.26 1.73 -14.72
CA LEU A 220 -10.92 1.61 -15.28
C LEU A 220 -10.73 2.53 -16.50
N LYS A 221 -11.73 2.60 -17.39
CA LYS A 221 -11.74 3.53 -18.54
C LYS A 221 -11.79 4.99 -18.10
N ALA A 222 -12.65 5.35 -17.15
CA ALA A 222 -12.86 6.72 -16.72
C ALA A 222 -11.63 7.37 -16.07
N ILE A 223 -10.82 6.58 -15.35
CA ILE A 223 -9.67 7.11 -14.60
C ILE A 223 -8.32 6.57 -15.08
N SER A 224 -8.27 5.98 -16.28
CA SER A 224 -7.07 5.28 -16.77
C SER A 224 -5.79 6.12 -16.72
N ASN A 225 -5.88 7.43 -16.92
CA ASN A 225 -4.74 8.36 -16.90
C ASN A 225 -4.38 8.86 -15.50
N LYS A 226 -5.13 8.45 -14.47
CA LYS A 226 -4.88 8.78 -13.06
C LYS A 226 -4.42 7.59 -12.24
N ILE A 227 -4.41 6.38 -12.83
CA ILE A 227 -3.96 5.16 -12.16
C ILE A 227 -2.44 5.14 -12.17
N ASP A 228 -1.85 5.05 -10.99
CA ASP A 228 -0.40 4.86 -10.86
C ASP A 228 -0.08 3.38 -11.01
N TRP A 229 -0.69 2.56 -10.16
CA TRP A 229 -0.44 1.12 -10.07
C TRP A 229 -1.73 0.32 -10.22
N ILE A 230 -1.60 -0.87 -10.81
CA ILE A 230 -2.64 -1.89 -10.85
C ILE A 230 -2.20 -3.07 -9.99
N LEU A 231 -3.07 -3.50 -9.10
CA LEU A 231 -2.90 -4.71 -8.32
C LEU A 231 -3.90 -5.76 -8.77
N ILE A 232 -3.42 -6.86 -9.34
CA ILE A 232 -4.24 -7.97 -9.81
C ILE A 232 -4.09 -9.15 -8.86
N TYR A 233 -5.20 -9.60 -8.29
CA TYR A 233 -5.30 -10.93 -7.68
C TYR A 233 -5.83 -11.90 -8.73
N GLN A 234 -5.01 -12.86 -9.12
CA GLN A 234 -5.40 -13.93 -10.03
C GLN A 234 -5.61 -15.23 -9.24
N THR A 235 -6.86 -15.69 -9.23
CA THR A 235 -7.27 -16.92 -8.57
C THR A 235 -7.16 -18.10 -9.53
N PRO A 236 -6.68 -19.28 -9.07
CA PRO A 236 -6.47 -20.47 -9.91
C PRO A 236 -7.80 -21.19 -10.24
N THR A 237 -8.76 -20.46 -10.80
CA THR A 237 -10.05 -20.98 -11.26
C THR A 237 -10.27 -20.60 -12.73
N LEU A 238 -11.13 -21.35 -13.40
CA LEU A 238 -11.68 -20.99 -14.70
C LEU A 238 -13.17 -20.71 -14.51
N SER A 239 -13.63 -19.54 -14.92
CA SER A 239 -15.03 -19.13 -14.80
C SER A 239 -15.65 -19.05 -16.20
N ASN A 240 -16.91 -19.50 -16.33
CA ASN A 240 -17.71 -19.35 -17.54
C ASN A 240 -18.51 -18.03 -17.54
N ASN A 241 -18.38 -17.21 -16.50
CA ASN A 241 -19.01 -15.90 -16.44
C ASN A 241 -18.45 -15.01 -17.58
N SER A 242 -19.30 -14.22 -18.22
CA SER A 242 -18.91 -13.36 -19.34
C SER A 242 -18.23 -12.07 -18.89
N LEU A 243 -18.41 -11.64 -17.64
CA LEU A 243 -17.90 -10.37 -17.13
C LEU A 243 -16.36 -10.38 -17.05
N SER A 244 -15.76 -9.39 -17.70
CA SER A 244 -14.32 -9.19 -17.84
C SER A 244 -14.05 -7.70 -18.07
N TYR A 245 -12.77 -7.30 -18.08
CA TYR A 245 -12.34 -6.01 -18.62
C TYR A 245 -12.09 -6.12 -20.12
N ASN A 246 -12.92 -5.49 -20.95
CA ASN A 246 -12.69 -5.41 -22.40
C ASN A 246 -11.94 -4.11 -22.75
N ILE A 247 -10.63 -4.12 -22.52
CA ILE A 247 -9.74 -2.98 -22.74
C ILE A 247 -8.34 -3.46 -23.14
N ASP A 248 -7.70 -2.69 -24.02
CA ASP A 248 -6.29 -2.87 -24.38
C ASP A 248 -5.41 -1.94 -23.54
N LYS A 249 -4.51 -2.53 -22.76
CA LYS A 249 -3.48 -1.82 -21.98
C LYS A 249 -2.21 -2.68 -21.89
N ASN A 250 -1.07 -2.06 -22.14
CA ASN A 250 0.20 -2.68 -21.83
C ASN A 250 0.52 -2.53 -20.35
N LEU A 251 0.94 -3.63 -19.73
CA LEU A 251 1.30 -3.66 -18.33
C LEU A 251 2.78 -4.00 -18.19
N LYS A 252 3.50 -3.21 -17.40
CA LYS A 252 4.81 -3.58 -16.87
C LYS A 252 4.62 -4.20 -15.48
N PHE A 253 4.99 -5.46 -15.33
CA PHE A 253 4.98 -6.11 -14.01
C PHE A 253 6.14 -5.61 -13.15
N LEU A 254 5.80 -5.13 -11.96
CA LEU A 254 6.75 -4.70 -10.93
C LEU A 254 7.13 -5.88 -10.02
N LYS A 255 6.13 -6.65 -9.59
CA LYS A 255 6.33 -7.75 -8.64
C LYS A 255 5.23 -8.80 -8.77
N LEU A 256 5.64 -10.07 -8.73
CA LEU A 256 4.75 -11.22 -8.62
C LEU A 256 4.98 -11.92 -7.28
N GLN A 257 3.90 -12.25 -6.58
CA GLN A 257 3.91 -12.94 -5.30
C GLN A 257 2.79 -13.98 -5.26
N LYS A 258 3.05 -15.12 -4.62
CA LYS A 258 1.99 -16.09 -4.30
C LYS A 258 1.37 -15.68 -2.96
N GLU A 259 0.05 -15.54 -2.92
CA GLU A 259 -0.74 -15.24 -1.72
C GLU A 259 -1.72 -16.40 -1.52
N SER A 260 -1.36 -17.34 -0.64
CA SER A 260 -2.13 -18.59 -0.49
C SER A 260 -2.25 -19.33 -1.83
N ILE A 261 -3.47 -19.53 -2.34
CA ILE A 261 -3.73 -20.12 -3.65
C ILE A 261 -3.70 -19.11 -4.80
N ASP A 262 -3.82 -17.82 -4.52
CA ASP A 262 -3.85 -16.76 -5.52
C ASP A 262 -2.43 -16.30 -5.91
N ILE A 263 -2.35 -15.60 -7.04
CA ILE A 263 -1.16 -14.84 -7.44
C ILE A 263 -1.49 -13.36 -7.35
N LYS A 264 -0.64 -12.61 -6.65
CA LYS A 264 -0.65 -11.16 -6.54
C LYS A 264 0.33 -10.57 -7.55
N ILE A 265 -0.18 -9.76 -8.48
CA ILE A 265 0.61 -9.14 -9.56
C ILE A 265 0.51 -7.62 -9.41
N TRP A 266 1.62 -6.99 -9.06
CA TRP A 266 1.77 -5.54 -9.05
C TRP A 266 2.26 -5.07 -10.41
N SER A 267 1.56 -4.10 -10.99
CA SER A 267 1.77 -3.66 -12.36
C SER A 267 1.65 -2.14 -12.48
N LYS A 268 2.22 -1.60 -13.55
CA LYS A 268 1.91 -0.25 -14.05
C LYS A 268 1.33 -0.33 -15.44
N ILE A 269 0.46 0.61 -15.78
CA ILE A 269 0.12 0.88 -17.17
C ILE A 269 1.35 1.54 -17.82
N VAL A 270 1.73 1.06 -19.00
CA VAL A 270 2.75 1.70 -19.85
C VAL A 270 2.08 2.12 -21.15
N GLU A 271 2.42 3.32 -21.61
CA GLU A 271 2.07 3.76 -22.97
C GLU A 271 3.03 3.09 -23.96
N ASP A 272 2.53 2.81 -25.17
CA ASP A 272 3.33 2.28 -26.29
C ASP A 272 4.38 3.29 -26.77
#